data_AF-K1S9A3-F1
#
_entry.id   AF-K1S9A3-F1
#
_cell.length_a   1.000
_cell.length_b   1.000
_cell.length_c   1.000
_cell.angle_alpha   90.00
_cell.angle_beta   90.00
_cell.angle_gamma   90.00
#
_symmetry.space_group_name_H-M   'P 1'
#
loop_
_entity.id
_entity.type
_entity.pdbx_description
1 polymer ?
#
loop_
_entity_poly.entity_id
_entity_poly.type
_entity_poly.pdbx_seq_one_letter_code
_entity_poly.pdbx_strand_id
1 'polypeptide(L)' 'MENELMPKYRFHSVLDVTPEDIRKMGARAIGLDIDNTIAPDGTFKFLKGVEHWLDTMRKAGIPVIIISNGTVFRVGPIAK' A
#
# COMPACT_ATOMS: atom_id res chain seq x y z
N MET A 1 9.08 -11.64 -25.49
CA MET A 1 9.92 -11.30 -24.33
C MET A 1 9.05 -10.58 -23.33
N GLU A 2 9.11 -10.95 -22.06
CA GLU A 2 8.50 -10.14 -21.00
C GLU A 2 9.19 -8.77 -21.00
N ASN A 3 8.40 -7.70 -20.91
CA ASN A 3 8.96 -6.36 -20.79
C ASN A 3 9.34 -6.14 -19.32
N GLU A 4 10.64 -6.24 -19.02
CA GLU A 4 11.17 -6.11 -17.66
C GLU A 4 10.94 -4.72 -17.03
N LEU A 5 10.61 -3.71 -17.82
CA LEU A 5 10.31 -2.34 -17.34
C LEU A 5 8.89 -2.19 -16.79
N MET A 6 8.12 -3.28 -16.81
CA MET A 6 6.68 -3.24 -16.61
C MET A 6 6.29 -4.17 -15.46
N PRO A 7 5.46 -3.72 -14.50
CA PRO A 7 5.13 -4.55 -13.35
C PRO A 7 4.41 -5.84 -13.76
N LYS A 8 4.66 -6.91 -13.02
CA LYS A 8 4.01 -8.21 -13.23
C LYS A 8 2.51 -8.16 -12.90
N TYR A 9 2.13 -7.38 -11.89
CA TYR A 9 0.75 -7.22 -11.44
C TYR A 9 0.33 -5.75 -11.60
N ARG A 10 -0.92 -5.52 -12.05
CA ARG A 10 -1.51 -4.20 -12.19
C ARG A 10 -2.93 -4.22 -11.69
N PHE A 11 -3.27 -3.22 -10.91
CA PHE A 11 -4.60 -2.98 -10.37
C PHE A 11 -4.98 -1.53 -10.70
N HIS A 12 -6.27 -1.21 -10.69
CA HIS A 12 -6.71 0.17 -10.87
C HIS A 12 -6.39 1.03 -9.64
N SER A 13 -6.43 0.43 -8.45
CA SER A 13 -6.09 1.05 -7.18
C SER A 13 -5.37 0.07 -6.27
N VAL A 14 -4.57 0.59 -5.34
CA VAL A 14 -4.03 -0.20 -4.21
C VAL A 14 -5.16 -0.84 -3.39
N LEU A 15 -6.32 -0.18 -3.32
CA LEU A 15 -7.49 -0.66 -2.58
C LEU A 15 -8.15 -1.90 -3.20
N ASP A 16 -7.84 -2.21 -4.46
CA ASP A 16 -8.36 -3.39 -5.16
C ASP A 16 -7.52 -4.65 -4.85
N VAL A 17 -6.33 -4.49 -4.27
CA VAL A 17 -5.45 -5.59 -3.92
C VAL A 17 -6.03 -6.34 -2.72
N THR A 18 -6.24 -7.65 -2.85
CA THR A 18 -6.82 -8.48 -1.78
C THR A 18 -5.76 -9.29 -1.03
N PRO A 19 -6.04 -9.78 0.19
CA PRO A 19 -5.13 -10.68 0.89
C PRO A 19 -4.77 -11.94 0.10
N GLU A 20 -5.69 -12.43 -0.72
CA GLU A 20 -5.47 -13.61 -1.57
C GLU A 20 -4.48 -13.31 -2.70
N ASP A 21 -4.53 -12.10 -3.27
CA ASP A 21 -3.56 -11.69 -4.29
C ASP A 21 -2.14 -11.66 -3.70
N ILE A 22 -1.98 -11.08 -2.50
CA ILE A 22 -0.69 -11.04 -1.79
C ILE A 22 -0.15 -12.46 -1.55
N ARG A 23 -1.00 -13.39 -1.14
CA ARG A 23 -0.62 -14.80 -0.94
C ARG A 23 -0.22 -15.48 -2.24
N LYS A 24 -0.98 -15.27 -3.32
CA LYS A 24 -0.66 -15.78 -4.67
C LYS A 24 0.65 -15.21 -5.22
N MET A 25 1.00 -13.97 -4.86
CA MET A 25 2.31 -13.38 -5.17
C MET A 25 3.45 -14.04 -4.39
N GLY A 26 3.17 -14.85 -3.36
CA GLY A 26 4.16 -15.43 -2.47
C GLY A 26 4.71 -14.44 -1.43
N ALA A 27 4.04 -13.29 -1.27
CA ALA A 27 4.47 -12.25 -0.34
C ALA A 27 3.99 -12.53 1.09
N ARG A 28 4.80 -12.14 2.07
CA ARG A 28 4.53 -12.32 3.51
C ARG A 28 4.16 -11.03 4.24
N ALA A 29 4.38 -9.89 3.61
CA ALA A 29 4.11 -8.56 4.14
C ALA A 29 3.97 -7.57 2.98
N ILE A 30 3.45 -6.38 3.29
CA ILE A 30 3.28 -5.27 2.35
C ILE A 30 4.19 -4.12 2.79
N GLY A 31 5.06 -3.67 1.87
CA GLY A 31 5.67 -2.35 1.96
C GLY A 31 4.73 -1.34 1.29
N LEU A 32 4.21 -0.38 2.06
CA LEU A 32 3.19 0.56 1.60
C LEU A 32 3.76 1.97 1.51
N ASP A 33 3.71 2.53 0.31
CA ASP A 33 4.02 3.93 0.06
C ASP A 33 2.84 4.86 0.42
N ILE A 34 3.11 6.16 0.56
CA ILE A 34 2.15 7.18 0.97
C ILE A 34 1.70 8.03 -0.23
N ASP A 35 2.62 8.85 -0.75
CA ASP A 35 2.30 9.95 -1.64
C ASP A 35 1.97 9.43 -3.04
N ASN A 36 0.78 9.80 -3.54
CA ASN A 36 0.17 9.24 -4.76
C ASN A 36 -0.07 7.72 -4.73
N THR A 37 -0.06 7.12 -3.53
CA THR A 37 -0.44 5.71 -3.31
C THR A 37 -1.71 5.61 -2.46
N ILE A 38 -1.69 6.13 -1.21
CA ILE A 38 -2.86 6.14 -0.30
C ILE A 38 -3.33 7.55 0.07
N ALA A 39 -2.54 8.57 -0.24
CA ALA A 39 -2.90 9.97 -0.10
C ALA A 39 -2.38 10.76 -1.31
N PRO A 40 -3.12 11.76 -1.83
CA PRO A 40 -2.53 12.73 -2.75
C PRO A 40 -1.30 13.40 -2.14
N ASP A 41 -0.32 13.72 -3.00
CA ASP A 41 0.95 14.34 -2.62
C ASP A 41 0.78 15.54 -1.68
N GLY A 42 1.54 15.55 -0.58
CA GLY A 42 1.55 16.62 0.41
C GLY A 42 0.29 16.70 1.30
N THR A 43 -0.72 15.84 1.12
CA THR A 43 -1.98 15.90 1.87
C THR A 43 -2.07 14.83 2.96
N PHE A 44 -2.60 15.16 4.13
CA PHE A 44 -2.88 14.15 5.18
C PHE A 44 -4.23 13.43 4.98
N LYS A 45 -4.91 13.67 3.86
CA LYS A 45 -6.22 13.10 3.58
C LYS A 45 -6.06 11.80 2.80
N PHE A 46 -6.37 10.68 3.44
CA PHE A 46 -6.36 9.40 2.76
C PHE A 46 -7.46 9.28 1.70
N LEU A 47 -7.20 8.45 0.70
CA LEU A 47 -8.23 7.96 -0.20
C LEU A 47 -9.33 7.27 0.60
N LYS A 48 -10.58 7.44 0.16
CA LYS A 48 -11.72 6.78 0.80
C LYS A 48 -11.53 5.26 0.73
N GLY A 49 -11.56 4.59 1.89
CA GLY A 49 -11.42 3.13 1.99
C GLY A 49 -10.06 2.62 2.43
N VAL A 50 -9.03 3.49 2.52
CA VAL A 50 -7.69 3.09 3.00
C VAL A 50 -7.74 2.44 4.38
N GLU A 51 -8.47 3.01 5.33
CA GLU A 51 -8.59 2.46 6.69
C GLU A 51 -9.19 1.05 6.69
N HIS A 52 -10.25 0.84 5.90
CA HIS A 52 -10.89 -0.46 5.77
C HIS A 52 -9.98 -1.49 5.09
N TRP A 53 -9.24 -1.06 4.08
CA TRP A 53 -8.27 -1.91 3.39
C TRP A 53 -7.13 -2.34 4.32
N LEU A 54 -6.58 -1.41 5.10
CA LEU A 54 -5.55 -1.69 6.11
C LEU A 54 -6.05 -2.67 7.18
N ASP A 55 -7.27 -2.47 7.68
CA ASP A 55 -7.91 -3.39 8.63
C ASP A 55 -8.11 -4.79 8.03
N THR A 56 -8.50 -4.86 6.75
CA THR A 56 -8.64 -6.14 6.02
C THR A 56 -7.31 -6.89 5.93
N MET A 57 -6.22 -6.20 5.59
CA MET A 57 -4.88 -6.81 5.54
C MET A 57 -4.42 -7.28 6.92
N ARG A 58 -4.62 -6.45 7.95
CA ARG A 58 -4.28 -6.78 9.34
C ARG A 58 -5.05 -8.01 9.84
N LYS A 59 -6.37 -8.07 9.62
CA LYS A 59 -7.21 -9.23 9.98
C LYS A 59 -6.83 -10.49 9.24
N ALA A 60 -6.32 -10.37 8.01
CA ALA A 60 -5.82 -11.50 7.24
C ALA A 60 -4.41 -11.98 7.67
N GLY A 61 -3.81 -11.34 8.69
CA GLY A 61 -2.50 -11.67 9.22
C GLY A 61 -1.34 -11.18 8.35
N ILE A 62 -1.57 -10.19 7.49
CA ILE A 62 -0.56 -9.62 6.59
C ILE A 62 -0.01 -8.34 7.22
N PRO A 63 1.26 -8.31 7.65
CA PRO A 63 1.88 -7.10 8.16
C PRO A 63 1.99 -6.04 7.06
N VAL A 64 1.62 -4.81 7.38
CA VAL A 64 1.79 -3.64 6.52
C VAL A 64 2.80 -2.70 7.17
N ILE A 65 3.84 -2.33 6.43
CA ILE A 65 4.94 -1.48 6.88
C ILE A 65 4.98 -0.27 5.94
N ILE A 66 4.95 0.94 6.50
CA ILE A 66 5.11 2.14 5.70
C ILE A 66 6.55 2.25 5.20
N ILE A 67 6.73 2.39 3.90
CA ILE A 67 8.02 2.66 3.25
C ILE A 67 7.83 3.93 2.43
N SER A 68 8.43 5.01 2.87
CA SER A 68 8.32 6.30 2.21
C SER A 68 9.66 7.01 2.20
N ASN A 69 9.94 7.75 1.13
CA ASN A 69 11.04 8.69 1.02
C ASN A 69 10.69 10.08 1.59
N GLY A 70 9.49 10.25 2.14
CA GLY A 70 9.03 11.49 2.76
C GLY A 70 9.76 11.82 4.06
N THR A 71 9.72 13.09 4.45
CA THR A 71 10.34 13.55 5.69
C THR A 71 9.60 13.01 6.92
N VAL A 72 10.27 13.01 8.08
CA VAL A 72 9.65 12.61 9.36
C VAL A 72 8.40 13.43 9.68
N PHE A 73 8.37 14.72 9.30
CA PHE A 73 7.18 15.57 9.46
C PHE A 73 6.00 15.11 8.61
N ARG A 74 6.27 14.62 7.39
CA ARG A 74 5.26 14.07 6.48
C ARG A 74 4.78 12.69 6.94
N VAL A 75 5.70 11.80 7.28
CA VAL A 75 5.42 10.38 7.53
C VAL A 75 4.97 10.12 8.96
N GLY A 76 5.54 10.81 9.94
CA GLY A 76 5.31 10.56 11.37
C GLY A 76 3.84 10.66 11.82
N PRO A 77 3.03 11.62 11.32
CA PRO A 77 1.60 11.65 11.60
C PRO A 77 0.79 10.50 10.98
N ILE A 78 1.29 9.87 9.91
CA ILE A 78 0.60 8.83 9.12
C ILE A 78 0.92 7.44 9.64
N ALA A 79 2.19 7.18 10.00
CA ALA A 79 2.70 5.85 10.35
C ALA A 79 2.49 5.49 11.85
N LYS A 80 1.36 5.85 12.45
CA LYS A 80 1.05 5.60 13.87
C LYS A 80 0.21 4.35 14.09
#